data_AF-A0A7S2WWU5-F1
#
_entry.id   AF-A0A7S2WWU5-F1
#
_cell.length_a   1.000
_cell.length_b   1.000
_cell.length_c   1.000
_cell.angle_alpha   90.00
_cell.angle_beta   90.00
_cell.angle_gamma   90.00
#
_symmetry.space_group_name_H-M   'P 1'
#
loop_
_entity.id
_entity.type
_entity.pdbx_description
1 polymer ?
#
loop_
_entity_poly.entity_id
_entity_poly.type
_entity_poly.pdbx_seq_one_letter_code
_entity_poly.pdbx_strand_id
1 'polypeptide(L)'
;RKMRVLVLGLVLVGHLGVGSGLAVVPRKAGEAVRFSRRGFAGVAAGLVLSPRPGEASGGATAGGAYLLRAKDRYGARVKKGAEGFFALDGEAATGALLSSPFFAGGKESLAEDFLAAAFLLANAFRSNSTTSPDSLPTVKKFKAFMKEYDAMLAAAKKKKTDDAEGHYDAAATLLKEYLNSVQMTI
;
A
#
# COMPACT_ATOMS: atom_id res chain seq x y z
N ARG A 1 31.59 2.58 -46.79
CA ARG A 1 31.95 3.95 -46.34
C ARG A 1 31.88 4.00 -44.82
N LYS A 2 33.03 4.06 -44.15
CA LYS A 2 33.17 4.25 -42.70
C LYS A 2 33.17 5.75 -42.42
N MET A 3 32.39 6.23 -41.44
CA MET A 3 32.67 7.50 -40.78
C MET A 3 32.59 7.29 -39.26
N ARG A 4 33.77 7.42 -38.65
CA ARG A 4 33.99 7.59 -37.22
C ARG A 4 33.85 9.08 -36.93
N VAL A 5 33.13 9.47 -35.88
CA VAL A 5 33.35 10.77 -35.23
C VAL A 5 33.69 10.49 -33.78
N LEU A 6 34.94 10.83 -33.49
CA LEU A 6 35.63 10.78 -32.21
C LEU A 6 35.61 12.22 -31.69
N VAL A 7 35.10 12.45 -30.49
CA VAL A 7 35.35 13.72 -29.78
C VAL A 7 35.92 13.36 -28.42
N LEU A 8 37.16 13.79 -28.24
CA LEU A 8 38.06 13.52 -27.13
C LEU A 8 38.45 14.87 -26.52
N GLY A 9 38.37 14.95 -25.19
CA GLY A 9 39.33 15.71 -24.38
C GLY A 9 38.89 17.08 -23.84
N LEU A 10 38.99 17.24 -22.50
CA LEU A 10 39.92 18.13 -21.75
C LEU A 10 39.34 18.40 -20.33
N VAL A 11 39.76 17.72 -19.26
CA VAL A 11 40.86 17.98 -18.27
C VAL A 11 40.91 19.39 -17.64
N LEU A 12 40.66 19.51 -16.32
CA LEU A 12 41.54 20.05 -15.23
C LEU A 12 40.68 20.30 -13.93
N VAL A 13 40.89 19.57 -12.83
CA VAL A 13 41.73 19.85 -11.64
C VAL A 13 41.39 21.13 -10.83
N GLY A 14 40.73 20.92 -9.68
CA GLY A 14 41.19 21.31 -8.33
C GLY A 14 40.84 22.70 -7.76
N HIS A 15 40.13 22.75 -6.62
CA HIS A 15 40.58 23.48 -5.42
C HIS A 15 39.77 23.18 -4.15
N LEU A 16 40.48 23.31 -3.02
CA LEU A 16 40.06 23.12 -1.64
C LEU A 16 38.91 24.03 -1.20
N GLY A 17 38.02 23.51 -0.34
CA GLY A 17 37.02 24.28 0.40
C GLY A 17 36.86 23.74 1.82
N VAL A 18 37.45 24.47 2.77
CA VAL A 18 37.39 24.30 4.22
C VAL A 18 36.08 24.89 4.77
N GLY A 19 35.52 24.28 5.82
CA GLY A 19 34.56 24.93 6.74
C GLY A 19 33.36 24.03 7.11
N SER A 20 33.42 23.31 8.23
CA SER A 20 32.88 23.72 9.55
C SER A 20 31.41 23.34 9.75
N GLY A 21 31.16 22.33 10.60
CA GLY A 21 29.80 21.97 11.01
C GLY A 21 29.73 20.83 12.02
N LEU A 22 29.89 21.19 13.29
CA LEU A 22 29.36 20.54 14.50
C LEU A 22 29.65 19.05 14.80
N ALA A 23 30.41 18.93 15.89
CA ALA A 23 30.54 17.80 16.80
C ALA A 23 29.26 17.00 17.06
N VAL A 24 29.38 15.68 16.95
CA VAL A 24 28.58 14.72 17.73
C VAL A 24 29.55 13.86 18.53
N VAL A 25 29.51 14.07 19.85
CA VAL A 25 30.21 13.27 20.87
C VAL A 25 29.51 11.90 20.98
N PRO A 26 30.23 10.77 20.96
CA PRO A 26 29.61 9.49 21.33
C PRO A 26 29.46 9.43 22.85
N ARG A 27 28.22 9.54 23.35
CA ARG A 27 27.92 9.27 24.76
C ARG A 27 27.98 7.76 25.02
N LYS A 28 28.93 7.43 25.89
CA LYS A 28 29.20 6.15 26.54
C LYS A 28 27.91 5.51 27.07
N ALA A 29 27.70 4.25 26.70
CA ALA A 29 26.69 3.38 27.26
C ALA A 29 27.00 3.08 28.73
N GLY A 30 25.98 3.19 29.59
CA GLY A 30 26.04 2.71 30.96
C GLY A 30 25.43 3.67 31.96
N GLU A 31 24.11 3.69 32.07
CA GLU A 31 23.47 3.96 33.36
C GLU A 31 22.09 3.31 33.40
N ALA A 32 21.98 2.27 34.23
CA ALA A 32 20.75 1.55 34.51
C ALA A 32 19.89 2.41 35.45
N VAL A 33 18.80 2.96 34.92
CA VAL A 33 17.79 3.65 35.73
C VAL A 33 17.04 2.62 36.57
N ARG A 34 17.44 2.49 37.85
CA ARG A 34 16.70 1.73 38.85
C ARG A 34 15.45 2.51 39.24
N PHE A 35 14.30 2.11 38.69
CA PHE A 35 13.01 2.65 39.06
C PHE A 35 12.59 2.13 40.43
N SER A 36 12.45 3.06 41.37
CA SER A 36 12.11 2.84 42.78
C SER A 36 10.73 2.19 42.91
N ARG A 37 10.67 0.97 43.48
CA ARG A 37 9.44 0.35 43.97
C ARG A 37 9.33 0.62 45.47
N ARG A 38 8.65 1.70 45.85
CA ARG A 38 8.06 1.81 47.19
C ARG A 38 6.55 1.81 47.05
N GLY A 39 5.98 0.66 47.37
CA GLY A 39 4.55 0.44 47.44
C GLY A 39 3.94 1.24 48.59
N PHE A 40 2.85 1.92 48.28
CA PHE A 40 1.85 2.34 49.25
C PHE A 40 0.75 1.28 49.25
N ALA A 41 0.61 0.60 50.38
CA ALA A 41 -0.56 -0.18 50.73
C ALA A 41 -1.62 0.77 51.33
N GLY A 42 -2.89 0.64 50.93
CA GLY A 42 -3.96 1.45 51.52
C GLY A 42 -5.35 1.19 50.95
N VAL A 43 -6.09 0.33 51.66
CA VAL A 43 -7.54 0.35 51.94
C VAL A 43 -8.56 0.06 50.82
N ALA A 44 -9.31 -1.02 51.04
CA ALA A 44 -10.50 -1.43 50.31
C ALA A 44 -11.79 -0.84 50.92
N ALA A 45 -12.76 -0.42 50.09
CA ALA A 45 -14.20 -0.38 50.42
C ALA A 45 -15.09 -0.16 49.18
N GLY A 46 -15.86 -1.21 48.82
CA GLY A 46 -17.30 -1.19 48.46
C GLY A 46 -17.86 -0.29 47.34
N LEU A 47 -18.26 -0.92 46.22
CA LEU A 47 -19.61 -0.88 45.63
C LEU A 47 -19.61 -1.69 44.31
N VAL A 48 -20.08 -2.93 44.35
CA VAL A 48 -20.28 -3.76 43.14
C VAL A 48 -21.63 -3.36 42.53
N LEU A 49 -21.61 -2.35 41.67
CA LEU A 49 -22.65 -2.15 40.68
C LEU A 49 -22.43 -3.21 39.59
N SER A 50 -23.17 -4.32 39.67
CA SER A 50 -23.20 -5.33 38.60
C SER A 50 -23.63 -4.66 37.29
N PRO A 51 -22.78 -4.60 36.26
CA PRO A 51 -23.26 -4.23 34.94
C PRO A 51 -24.24 -5.31 34.49
N ARG A 52 -25.49 -4.91 34.24
CA ARG A 52 -26.43 -5.74 33.48
C ARG A 52 -25.78 -6.03 32.12
N PRO A 53 -25.62 -7.29 31.69
CA PRO A 53 -25.38 -7.60 30.29
C PRO A 53 -26.67 -7.28 29.53
N GLY A 54 -26.84 -6.02 29.20
CA GLY A 54 -27.86 -5.54 28.27
C GLY A 54 -27.44 -5.94 26.88
N GLU A 55 -27.99 -7.06 26.43
CA GLU A 55 -28.19 -7.49 25.04
C GLU A 55 -27.48 -6.63 24.00
N ALA A 56 -26.28 -7.08 23.65
CA ALA A 56 -25.71 -6.81 22.36
C ALA A 56 -26.63 -7.42 21.29
N SER A 57 -27.54 -6.62 20.75
CA SER A 57 -28.03 -6.83 19.39
C SER A 57 -26.88 -6.49 18.42
N GLY A 58 -25.86 -7.34 18.44
CA GLY A 58 -24.69 -7.29 17.56
C GLY A 58 -24.99 -7.84 16.17
N GLY A 59 -26.24 -7.74 15.70
CA GLY A 59 -26.68 -8.34 14.44
C GLY A 59 -26.31 -7.52 13.19
N ALA A 60 -26.03 -6.22 13.32
CA ALA A 60 -25.81 -5.34 12.16
C ALA A 60 -24.61 -4.37 12.29
N THR A 61 -24.07 -4.15 13.48
CA THR A 61 -23.15 -3.01 13.75
C THR A 61 -21.67 -3.37 13.90
N ALA A 62 -21.30 -4.65 14.04
CA ALA A 62 -19.88 -5.03 14.13
C ALA A 62 -19.15 -4.93 12.78
N GLY A 63 -19.82 -5.26 11.67
CA GLY A 63 -19.28 -5.12 10.32
C GLY A 63 -19.42 -3.72 9.73
N GLY A 64 -20.57 -3.06 9.95
CA GLY A 64 -20.89 -1.76 9.33
C GLY A 64 -19.97 -0.62 9.76
N ALA A 65 -19.70 -0.49 11.07
CA ALA A 65 -18.81 0.55 11.58
C ALA A 65 -17.34 0.33 11.18
N TYR A 66 -16.91 -0.94 11.13
CA TYR A 66 -15.56 -1.30 10.68
C TYR A 66 -15.36 -1.03 9.19
N LEU A 67 -16.35 -1.41 8.37
CA LEU A 67 -16.36 -1.15 6.93
C LEU A 67 -16.29 0.34 6.61
N LEU A 68 -17.10 1.16 7.30
CA LEU A 68 -17.12 2.61 7.08
C LEU A 68 -15.74 3.22 7.39
N ARG A 69 -15.15 2.88 8.55
CA ARG A 69 -13.79 3.33 8.91
C ARG A 69 -12.72 2.85 7.92
N ALA A 70 -12.87 1.65 7.37
CA ALA A 70 -11.94 1.15 6.35
C ALA A 70 -12.07 1.95 5.04
N LYS A 71 -13.29 2.28 4.62
CA LYS A 71 -13.53 3.18 3.48
C LYS A 71 -12.91 4.56 3.70
N ASP A 72 -13.06 5.14 4.89
CA ASP A 72 -12.43 6.43 5.22
C ASP A 72 -10.88 6.36 5.19
N ARG A 73 -10.30 5.25 5.65
CA ARG A 73 -8.84 5.06 5.74
C ARG A 73 -8.15 4.70 4.43
N TYR A 74 -8.82 3.93 3.58
CA TYR A 74 -8.21 3.30 2.40
C TYR A 74 -8.86 3.79 1.10
N GLY A 75 -10.11 4.25 1.13
CA GLY A 75 -10.88 4.60 -0.06
C GLY A 75 -10.18 5.64 -0.95
N ALA A 76 -9.66 6.72 -0.37
CA ALA A 76 -8.95 7.75 -1.13
C ALA A 76 -7.71 7.21 -1.86
N ARG A 77 -6.95 6.32 -1.21
CA ARG A 77 -5.77 5.68 -1.80
C ARG A 77 -6.13 4.69 -2.88
N VAL A 78 -7.17 3.88 -2.65
CA VAL A 78 -7.68 2.94 -3.66
C VAL A 78 -8.22 3.70 -4.87
N LYS A 79 -8.93 4.80 -4.67
CA LYS A 79 -9.45 5.65 -5.75
C LYS A 79 -8.31 6.23 -6.59
N LYS A 80 -7.36 6.91 -5.95
CA LYS A 80 -6.19 7.50 -6.63
C LYS A 80 -5.38 6.46 -7.38
N GLY A 81 -5.19 5.29 -6.77
CA GLY A 81 -4.51 4.16 -7.37
C GLY A 81 -5.24 3.60 -8.58
N ALA A 82 -6.56 3.44 -8.49
CA ALA A 82 -7.36 2.96 -9.61
C ALA A 82 -7.37 3.97 -10.77
N GLU A 83 -7.51 5.27 -10.49
CA GLU A 83 -7.36 6.33 -11.50
C GLU A 83 -5.99 6.26 -12.18
N GLY A 84 -4.91 6.08 -11.40
CA GLY A 84 -3.56 5.89 -11.92
C GLY A 84 -3.41 4.63 -12.78
N PHE A 85 -4.07 3.53 -12.41
CA PHE A 85 -4.08 2.31 -13.20
C PHE A 85 -4.84 2.49 -14.53
N PHE A 86 -6.01 3.14 -14.50
CA PHE A 86 -6.77 3.43 -15.73
C PHE A 86 -6.07 4.45 -16.62
N ALA A 87 -5.21 5.31 -16.07
CA ALA A 87 -4.38 6.21 -16.87
C ALA A 87 -3.27 5.49 -17.67
N LEU A 88 -3.01 4.20 -17.38
CA LEU A 88 -2.09 3.36 -18.16
C LEU A 88 -2.67 2.88 -19.50
N ASP A 89 -3.92 3.24 -19.81
CA ASP A 89 -4.58 2.82 -21.04
C ASP A 89 -3.74 3.20 -22.26
N GLY A 90 -3.48 2.22 -23.13
CA GLY A 90 -2.57 2.36 -24.28
C GLY A 90 -1.06 2.37 -23.99
N GLU A 91 -0.61 2.50 -22.73
CA GLU A 91 0.82 2.41 -22.40
C GLU A 91 1.37 0.97 -22.55
N ALA A 92 0.51 -0.03 -22.37
CA ALA A 92 0.84 -1.44 -22.57
C ALA A 92 1.17 -1.75 -24.04
N ALA A 93 0.39 -1.20 -24.98
CA ALA A 93 0.57 -1.37 -26.42
C ALA A 93 1.85 -0.71 -26.94
N THR A 94 2.29 0.38 -26.31
CA THR A 94 3.48 1.14 -26.71
C THR A 94 4.77 0.63 -26.07
N GLY A 95 4.68 -0.31 -25.13
CA GLY A 95 5.81 -0.81 -24.35
C GLY A 95 6.35 0.19 -23.32
N ALA A 96 5.66 1.32 -23.12
CA ALA A 96 6.03 2.37 -22.18
C ALA A 96 5.54 2.10 -20.74
N LEU A 97 4.68 1.08 -20.55
CA LEU A 97 4.01 0.74 -19.29
C LEU A 97 4.91 0.86 -18.04
N LEU A 98 6.10 0.23 -18.06
CA LEU A 98 6.99 0.18 -16.88
C LEU A 98 7.70 1.51 -16.60
N SER A 99 7.66 2.46 -17.54
CA SER A 99 8.18 3.82 -17.37
C SER A 99 7.12 4.79 -16.86
N SER A 100 5.86 4.35 -16.70
CA SER A 100 4.79 5.18 -16.17
C SER A 100 5.11 5.71 -14.76
N PRO A 101 4.73 6.96 -14.45
CA PRO A 101 4.75 7.47 -13.08
C PRO A 101 3.99 6.59 -12.08
N PHE A 102 3.03 5.78 -12.54
CA PHE A 102 2.28 4.85 -11.70
C PHE A 102 3.19 3.87 -10.94
N PHE A 103 4.28 3.42 -11.57
CA PHE A 103 5.25 2.48 -11.01
C PHE A 103 6.49 3.18 -10.40
N ALA A 104 6.57 4.51 -10.48
CA ALA A 104 7.71 5.27 -9.96
C ALA A 104 7.73 5.26 -8.42
N GLY A 105 8.91 5.13 -7.82
CA GLY A 105 9.08 5.15 -6.35
C GLY A 105 9.20 3.77 -5.69
N GLY A 106 9.24 2.68 -6.46
CA GLY A 106 9.47 1.33 -5.93
C GLY A 106 8.40 0.92 -4.92
N LYS A 107 8.79 0.64 -3.66
CA LYS A 107 7.87 0.22 -2.59
C LYS A 107 6.91 1.33 -2.13
N GLU A 108 7.22 2.57 -2.44
CA GLU A 108 6.37 3.74 -2.15
C GLU A 108 5.68 4.26 -3.42
N SER A 109 5.67 3.46 -4.49
CA SER A 109 4.99 3.80 -5.73
C SER A 109 3.48 3.87 -5.53
N LEU A 110 2.82 4.60 -6.44
CA LEU A 110 1.36 4.67 -6.46
C LEU A 110 0.74 3.28 -6.64
N ALA A 111 1.38 2.43 -7.45
CA ALA A 111 1.01 1.02 -7.59
C ALA A 111 1.05 0.27 -6.26
N GLU A 112 2.16 0.30 -5.53
CA GLU A 112 2.28 -0.47 -4.28
C GLU A 112 1.34 0.03 -3.17
N ASP A 113 1.18 1.35 -3.01
CA ASP A 113 0.21 1.92 -2.05
C ASP A 113 -1.23 1.54 -2.43
N PHE A 114 -1.55 1.58 -3.72
CA PHE A 114 -2.84 1.14 -4.24
C PHE A 114 -3.12 -0.33 -3.91
N LEU A 115 -2.18 -1.23 -4.24
CA LEU A 115 -2.35 -2.67 -4.03
C LEU A 115 -2.53 -3.00 -2.55
N ALA A 116 -1.73 -2.38 -1.68
CA ALA A 116 -1.84 -2.55 -0.23
C ALA A 116 -3.18 -2.01 0.30
N ALA A 117 -3.58 -0.80 -0.08
CA ALA A 117 -4.83 -0.20 0.36
C ALA A 117 -6.05 -0.98 -0.15
N ALA A 118 -6.01 -1.49 -1.38
CA ALA A 118 -7.10 -2.25 -1.97
C ALA A 118 -7.27 -3.60 -1.27
N PHE A 119 -6.18 -4.30 -0.96
CA PHE A 119 -6.28 -5.54 -0.19
C PHE A 119 -6.84 -5.31 1.22
N LEU A 120 -6.38 -4.25 1.92
CA LEU A 120 -6.89 -3.90 3.25
C LEU A 120 -8.38 -3.55 3.21
N LEU A 121 -8.83 -2.80 2.20
CA LEU A 121 -10.24 -2.50 2.00
C LEU A 121 -11.05 -3.76 1.68
N ALA A 122 -10.56 -4.64 0.81
CA ALA A 122 -11.22 -5.89 0.45
C ALA A 122 -11.42 -6.80 1.68
N ASN A 123 -10.40 -6.89 2.53
CA ASN A 123 -10.41 -7.66 3.78
C ASN A 123 -11.36 -7.05 4.84
N ALA A 124 -11.66 -5.74 4.74
CA ALA A 124 -12.56 -5.08 5.67
C ALA A 124 -14.02 -5.56 5.58
N PHE A 125 -14.39 -6.29 4.52
CA PHE A 125 -15.72 -6.88 4.32
C PHE A 125 -15.97 -8.14 5.16
N ARG A 126 -15.05 -8.50 6.05
CA ARG A 126 -15.23 -9.63 6.97
C ARG A 126 -16.31 -9.36 7.99
N SER A 127 -17.14 -10.37 8.24
CA SER A 127 -18.09 -10.37 9.34
C SER A 127 -17.42 -10.62 10.69
N ASN A 128 -16.26 -11.28 10.72
CA ASN A 128 -15.48 -11.55 11.93
C ASN A 128 -13.98 -11.75 11.63
N SER A 129 -13.16 -11.77 12.68
CA SER A 129 -11.69 -11.91 12.61
C SER A 129 -11.20 -13.36 12.41
N THR A 130 -12.08 -14.36 12.33
CA THR A 130 -11.72 -15.77 12.13
C THR A 130 -11.97 -16.23 10.68
N THR A 131 -12.84 -15.55 9.93
CA THR A 131 -13.06 -15.81 8.50
C THR A 131 -11.77 -15.58 7.70
N SER A 132 -11.27 -16.59 6.99
CA SER A 132 -10.07 -16.42 6.16
C SER A 132 -10.31 -15.34 5.08
N PRO A 133 -9.36 -14.41 4.83
CA PRO A 133 -9.46 -13.42 3.77
C PRO A 133 -9.80 -14.02 2.41
N ASP A 134 -9.28 -15.21 2.10
CA ASP A 134 -9.46 -15.87 0.80
C ASP A 134 -10.88 -16.36 0.54
N SER A 135 -11.69 -16.50 1.59
CA SER A 135 -13.09 -16.89 1.47
C SER A 135 -13.99 -15.72 1.05
N LEU A 136 -13.52 -14.48 1.22
CA LEU A 136 -14.30 -13.28 0.97
C LEU A 136 -14.48 -13.01 -0.53
N PRO A 137 -15.70 -12.75 -0.99
CA PRO A 137 -15.94 -12.40 -2.40
C PRO A 137 -15.13 -11.19 -2.89
N THR A 138 -14.97 -10.17 -2.05
CA THR A 138 -14.20 -8.95 -2.37
C THR A 138 -12.71 -9.24 -2.55
N VAL A 139 -12.13 -10.07 -1.69
CA VAL A 139 -10.72 -10.50 -1.80
C VAL A 139 -10.52 -11.38 -3.02
N LYS A 140 -11.44 -12.30 -3.33
CA LYS A 140 -11.37 -13.13 -4.54
C LYS A 140 -11.35 -12.28 -5.81
N LYS A 141 -12.22 -11.27 -5.90
CA LYS A 141 -12.23 -10.31 -7.01
C LYS A 141 -10.92 -9.53 -7.12
N PHE A 142 -10.42 -9.02 -5.99
CA PHE A 142 -9.13 -8.32 -5.98
C PHE A 142 -7.96 -9.24 -6.39
N LYS A 143 -7.96 -10.50 -5.96
CA LYS A 143 -6.96 -11.49 -6.38
C LYS A 143 -7.03 -11.84 -7.86
N ALA A 144 -8.23 -11.86 -8.44
CA ALA A 144 -8.38 -12.04 -9.89
C ALA A 144 -7.74 -10.87 -10.65
N PHE A 145 -8.00 -9.64 -10.23
CA PHE A 145 -7.31 -8.45 -10.75
C PHE A 145 -5.78 -8.58 -10.60
N MET A 146 -5.29 -8.92 -9.39
CA MET A 146 -3.86 -9.07 -9.11
C MET A 146 -3.18 -10.07 -10.03
N LYS A 147 -3.85 -11.18 -10.34
CA LYS A 147 -3.31 -12.20 -11.25
C LYS A 147 -3.04 -11.62 -12.64
N GLU A 148 -4.00 -10.89 -13.20
CA GLU A 148 -3.84 -10.26 -14.51
C GLU A 148 -2.86 -9.08 -14.46
N TYR A 149 -2.84 -8.32 -13.37
CA TYR A 149 -1.83 -7.28 -13.12
C TYR A 149 -0.39 -7.84 -13.12
N ASP A 150 -0.15 -8.95 -12.42
CA ASP A 150 1.17 -9.60 -12.39
C ASP A 150 1.55 -10.18 -13.77
N ALA A 151 0.57 -10.73 -14.50
CA ALA A 151 0.77 -11.24 -15.86
C ALA A 151 1.09 -10.11 -16.85
N MET A 152 0.39 -8.98 -16.75
CA MET A 152 0.66 -7.74 -17.50
C MET A 152 2.10 -7.27 -17.25
N LEU A 153 2.53 -7.15 -15.99
CA LEU A 153 3.90 -6.75 -15.66
C LEU A 153 4.94 -7.75 -16.18
N ALA A 154 4.65 -9.05 -16.10
CA ALA A 154 5.54 -10.09 -16.62
C ALA A 154 5.68 -10.03 -18.15
N ALA A 155 4.58 -9.76 -18.87
CA ALA A 155 4.58 -9.58 -20.32
C ALA A 155 5.34 -8.30 -20.72
N ALA A 156 5.09 -7.18 -20.03
CA ALA A 156 5.77 -5.91 -20.28
C ALA A 156 7.28 -6.01 -20.05
N LYS A 157 7.73 -6.70 -18.99
CA LYS A 157 9.16 -6.97 -18.75
C LYS A 157 9.81 -7.78 -19.87
N LYS A 158 9.04 -8.67 -20.51
CA LYS A 158 9.46 -9.46 -21.67
C LYS A 158 9.27 -8.73 -23.00
N LYS A 159 8.84 -7.45 -22.98
CA LYS A 159 8.54 -6.62 -24.16
C LYS A 159 7.50 -7.25 -25.09
N LYS A 160 6.56 -8.02 -24.52
CA LYS A 160 5.43 -8.58 -25.25
C LYS A 160 4.25 -7.63 -25.11
N THR A 161 4.18 -6.64 -26.00
CA THR A 161 3.18 -5.57 -25.94
C THR A 161 1.76 -6.09 -26.05
N ASP A 162 1.50 -7.01 -26.97
CA ASP A 162 0.16 -7.57 -27.21
C ASP A 162 -0.32 -8.40 -26.01
N ASP A 163 0.56 -9.24 -25.45
CA ASP A 163 0.26 -9.99 -24.22
C ASP A 163 0.02 -9.02 -23.04
N ALA A 164 0.81 -7.95 -22.93
CA ALA A 164 0.67 -6.97 -21.86
C ALA A 164 -0.63 -6.17 -21.97
N GLU A 165 -1.03 -5.79 -23.18
CA GLU A 165 -2.30 -5.11 -23.48
C GLU A 165 -3.49 -6.02 -23.16
N GLY A 166 -3.47 -7.28 -23.62
CA GLY A 166 -4.54 -8.23 -23.30
C GLY A 166 -4.71 -8.47 -21.79
N HIS A 167 -3.59 -8.57 -21.04
CA HIS A 167 -3.64 -8.66 -19.58
C HIS A 167 -4.08 -7.36 -18.91
N TYR A 168 -3.73 -6.20 -19.48
CA TYR A 168 -4.22 -4.90 -19.01
C TYR A 168 -5.74 -4.81 -19.13
N ASP A 169 -6.32 -5.13 -20.28
CA ASP A 169 -7.78 -5.08 -20.51
C ASP A 169 -8.54 -6.01 -19.56
N ALA A 170 -8.01 -7.22 -19.35
CA ALA A 170 -8.55 -8.17 -18.40
C ALA A 170 -8.48 -7.62 -16.95
N ALA A 171 -7.32 -7.08 -16.56
CA ALA A 171 -7.13 -6.45 -15.26
C ALA A 171 -8.05 -5.24 -15.06
N ALA A 172 -8.21 -4.38 -16.07
CA ALA A 172 -9.09 -3.21 -16.04
C ALA A 172 -10.56 -3.60 -15.82
N THR A 173 -11.01 -4.68 -16.47
CA THR A 173 -12.35 -5.24 -16.28
C THR A 173 -12.54 -5.75 -14.84
N LEU A 174 -11.60 -6.57 -14.36
CA LEU A 174 -11.63 -7.14 -13.01
C LEU A 174 -11.53 -6.06 -11.92
N LEU A 175 -10.77 -4.99 -12.18
CA LEU A 175 -10.67 -3.86 -11.28
C LEU A 175 -12.01 -3.12 -11.16
N LYS A 176 -12.74 -2.91 -12.27
CA LYS A 176 -14.10 -2.34 -12.23
C LYS A 176 -15.05 -3.21 -11.41
N GLU A 177 -15.00 -4.53 -11.57
CA GLU A 177 -15.81 -5.46 -10.77
C GLU A 177 -15.49 -5.43 -9.27
N TYR A 178 -14.20 -5.33 -8.94
CA TYR A 178 -13.74 -5.15 -7.57
C TYR A 178 -14.25 -3.83 -6.99
N LEU A 179 -14.06 -2.72 -7.70
CA LEU A 179 -14.46 -1.38 -7.26
C LEU A 179 -15.97 -1.29 -7.05
N ASN A 180 -16.76 -1.86 -7.96
CA ASN A 180 -18.21 -1.99 -7.79
C ASN A 180 -18.55 -2.79 -6.51
N SER A 181 -17.85 -3.91 -6.26
CA SER A 181 -18.10 -4.72 -5.05
C SER A 181 -17.79 -3.98 -3.74
N VAL A 182 -16.84 -3.04 -3.77
CA VAL A 182 -16.55 -2.17 -2.63
C VAL A 182 -17.34 -0.86 -2.63
N GLN A 183 -18.28 -0.72 -3.57
CA GLN A 183 -19.13 0.45 -3.79
C GLN A 183 -18.32 1.72 -4.00
N MET A 184 -17.30 1.64 -4.84
CA MET A 184 -16.45 2.75 -5.19
C MET A 184 -16.56 3.03 -6.68
N THR A 185 -16.85 4.29 -6.99
CA THR A 185 -16.93 4.80 -8.35
C THR A 185 -15.75 5.74 -8.59
N ILE A 186 -15.22 5.67 -9.80
CA ILE A 186 -14.11 6.45 -10.33
C ILE A 186 -14.57 7.06 -11.64
#